data_AF-A0AAE4ZUR7-F1
#
_entry.id   AF-A0AAE4ZUR7-F1
#
_cell.length_a   1.000
_cell.length_b   1.000
_cell.length_c   1.000
_cell.angle_alpha   90.00
_cell.angle_beta   90.00
_cell.angle_gamma   90.00
#
_symmetry.space_group_name_H-M   'P 1'
#
loop_
_entity.id
_entity.type
_entity.pdbx_description
1 polymer ?
#
loop_
_entity_poly.entity_id
_entity_poly.type
_entity_poly.pdbx_seq_one_letter_code
_entity_poly.pdbx_strand_id
1 'polypeptide(L)'
;MKAKEYKPKDGSEPGPRIRVYYSDVREIHLFTAKGWARHVPPEIWAMYLVIACQWHSRIAGDLMWFNIKDLYPKTLKNLFAGYPPDKRAEVTRRFSREYGKPYKTTVRGLVRVLVDLGLVERYWDERGEGLKIPEDLPSPADKLVLDEVELAILEWRKRLTHTSLIWLDPEVQERGYL
;
A
#
# COMPACT_ATOMS: atom_id res chain seq x y z
N MET A 1 -6.75 -10.88 21.22
CA MET A 1 -7.52 -12.00 20.64
C MET A 1 -6.62 -12.71 19.65
N LYS A 2 -6.42 -14.02 19.78
CA LYS A 2 -5.61 -14.75 18.79
C LYS A 2 -6.47 -14.97 17.55
N ALA A 3 -5.86 -14.87 16.38
CA ALA A 3 -6.62 -14.85 15.15
C ALA A 3 -7.05 -16.25 14.63
N LYS A 4 -6.92 -17.30 15.45
CA LYS A 4 -7.63 -18.58 15.31
C LYS A 4 -8.97 -18.59 16.06
N GLU A 5 -9.21 -17.59 16.91
CA GLU A 5 -10.37 -17.51 17.83
C GLU A 5 -11.36 -16.41 17.38
N TYR A 6 -11.05 -15.68 16.32
CA TYR A 6 -11.91 -14.60 15.82
C TYR A 6 -13.13 -15.17 15.10
N LYS A 7 -14.32 -14.74 15.53
CA LYS A 7 -15.59 -14.98 14.85
C LYS A 7 -16.11 -13.66 14.30
N PRO A 8 -16.22 -13.48 12.97
CA PRO A 8 -16.83 -12.30 12.38
C PRO A 8 -18.27 -12.09 12.86
N LYS A 9 -18.66 -10.83 13.06
CA LYS A 9 -20.00 -10.44 13.51
C LYS A 9 -21.08 -10.69 12.47
N ASP A 10 -20.71 -10.65 11.19
CA ASP A 10 -21.57 -10.96 10.06
C ASP A 10 -21.74 -12.48 9.84
N GLY A 11 -21.12 -13.32 10.68
CA GLY A 11 -21.17 -14.77 10.57
C GLY A 11 -20.31 -15.34 9.43
N SER A 12 -19.51 -14.51 8.74
CA SER A 12 -18.62 -14.98 7.67
C SER A 12 -17.57 -15.97 8.17
N GLU A 13 -17.18 -16.92 7.32
CA GLU A 13 -16.08 -17.83 7.64
C GLU A 13 -14.73 -17.11 7.48
N PRO A 14 -13.91 -17.03 8.54
CA PRO A 14 -12.65 -16.30 8.49
C PRO A 14 -11.65 -16.92 7.51
N GLY A 15 -11.76 -18.22 7.20
CA GLY A 15 -10.95 -18.95 6.21
C GLY A 15 -9.43 -18.79 6.41
N PRO A 16 -8.61 -19.11 5.39
CA PRO A 16 -7.20 -18.74 5.37
C PRO A 16 -7.06 -17.21 5.38
N ARG A 17 -6.08 -16.69 6.14
CA ARG A 17 -5.87 -15.22 6.25
C ARG A 17 -5.12 -14.63 5.07
N ILE A 18 -4.18 -15.40 4.53
CA ILE A 18 -3.52 -15.10 3.27
C ILE A 18 -4.23 -15.97 2.25
N ARG A 19 -5.10 -15.35 1.45
CA ARG A 19 -5.87 -16.03 0.41
C ARG A 19 -5.23 -15.89 -0.97
N VAL A 20 -4.27 -14.97 -1.08
CA VAL A 20 -3.57 -14.62 -2.32
C VAL A 20 -2.13 -14.20 -2.02
N TYR A 21 -1.22 -14.49 -2.93
CA TYR A 21 0.14 -13.95 -2.88
C TYR A 21 0.16 -12.53 -3.47
N TYR A 22 1.05 -11.67 -2.97
CA TYR A 22 1.14 -10.28 -3.45
C TYR A 22 1.47 -10.20 -4.95
N SER A 23 2.20 -11.18 -5.48
CA SER A 23 2.50 -11.33 -6.91
C SER A 23 1.26 -11.52 -7.78
N ASP A 24 0.14 -11.95 -7.20
CA ASP A 24 -1.06 -12.34 -7.95
C ASP A 24 -2.13 -11.24 -7.90
N VAL A 25 -1.88 -10.16 -7.15
CA VAL A 25 -2.82 -9.06 -6.95
C VAL A 25 -2.48 -7.92 -7.92
N ARG A 26 -3.28 -7.79 -8.99
CA ARG A 26 -3.15 -6.73 -10.02
C ARG A 26 -2.96 -5.34 -9.42
N GLU A 27 -3.69 -5.02 -8.37
CA GLU A 27 -3.70 -3.72 -7.71
C GLU A 27 -2.34 -3.34 -7.11
N ILE A 28 -1.55 -4.34 -6.70
CA ILE A 28 -0.19 -4.14 -6.18
C ILE A 28 0.77 -3.79 -7.32
N HIS A 29 0.61 -4.44 -8.48
CA HIS A 29 1.37 -4.12 -9.68
C HIS A 29 1.03 -2.74 -10.24
N LEU A 30 -0.24 -2.34 -10.20
CA LEU A 30 -0.65 -0.99 -10.61
C LEU A 30 -0.01 0.08 -9.73
N PHE A 31 0.01 -0.14 -8.42
CA PHE A 31 0.62 0.78 -7.47
C PHE A 31 2.11 0.99 -7.76
N THR A 32 2.84 -0.10 -8.01
CA THR A 32 4.27 -0.03 -8.34
C THR A 32 4.51 0.58 -9.72
N ALA A 33 3.70 0.22 -10.72
CA ALA A 33 3.78 0.74 -12.08
C ALA A 33 3.52 2.25 -12.15
N LYS A 34 2.61 2.76 -11.32
CA LYS A 34 2.34 4.20 -11.19
C LYS A 34 3.45 4.96 -10.44
N GLY A 35 4.44 4.26 -9.89
CA GLY A 35 5.58 4.83 -9.18
C GLY A 35 5.38 5.05 -7.68
N TRP A 36 4.22 4.73 -7.13
CA TRP A 36 3.88 5.04 -5.73
C TRP A 36 4.82 4.44 -4.70
N ALA A 37 5.42 3.27 -4.98
CA ALA A 37 6.36 2.60 -4.09
C ALA A 37 7.58 3.47 -3.70
N ARG A 38 7.97 4.44 -4.54
CA ARG A 38 9.02 5.41 -4.21
C ARG A 38 8.51 6.58 -3.37
N HIS A 39 7.28 7.02 -3.63
CA HIS A 39 6.76 8.26 -3.06
C HIS A 39 6.11 8.07 -1.70
N VAL A 40 5.90 6.83 -1.23
CA VAL A 40 5.31 6.59 0.09
C VAL A 40 6.29 5.90 1.05
N PRO A 41 6.18 6.18 2.36
CA PRO A 41 6.87 5.43 3.40
C PRO A 41 6.47 3.94 3.42
N PRO A 42 7.35 3.06 3.92
CA PRO A 42 7.08 1.62 4.08
C PRO A 42 5.76 1.31 4.80
N GLU A 43 5.37 2.12 5.78
CA GLU A 43 4.12 1.95 6.53
C GLU A 43 2.88 2.13 5.64
N ILE A 44 2.89 3.13 4.76
CA ILE A 44 1.80 3.40 3.82
C ILE A 44 1.78 2.33 2.73
N TRP A 45 2.95 1.93 2.23
CA TRP A 45 3.05 0.86 1.25
C TRP A 45 2.55 -0.47 1.83
N ALA A 46 3.02 -0.89 3.01
CA ALA A 46 2.58 -2.11 3.67
C ALA A 46 1.06 -2.12 3.93
N MET A 47 0.49 -0.98 4.33
CA MET A 47 -0.95 -0.85 4.49
C MET A 47 -1.70 -1.05 3.17
N TYR A 48 -1.21 -0.44 2.08
CA TYR A 48 -1.79 -0.61 0.74
C TYR A 48 -1.79 -2.07 0.30
N LEU A 49 -0.68 -2.79 0.48
CA LEU A 49 -0.59 -4.23 0.13
C LEU A 49 -1.65 -5.05 0.87
N VAL A 50 -1.82 -4.80 2.17
CA VAL A 50 -2.80 -5.53 2.98
C VAL A 50 -4.23 -5.24 2.52
N ILE A 51 -4.56 -3.97 2.25
CA ILE A 51 -5.89 -3.56 1.76
C ILE A 51 -6.15 -4.17 0.38
N ALA A 52 -5.18 -4.13 -0.54
CA ALA A 52 -5.30 -4.72 -1.86
C ALA A 52 -5.62 -6.22 -1.79
N CYS A 53 -4.96 -6.97 -0.89
CA CYS A 53 -5.30 -8.39 -0.65
C CYS A 53 -6.71 -8.59 -0.09
N GLN A 54 -7.16 -7.73 0.83
CA GLN A 54 -8.52 -7.83 1.37
C GLN A 54 -9.57 -7.54 0.30
N TRP A 55 -9.34 -6.50 -0.51
CA TRP A 55 -10.19 -6.12 -1.64
C TRP A 55 -10.28 -7.25 -2.66
N HIS A 56 -9.14 -7.79 -3.09
CA HIS A 56 -9.08 -8.92 -4.04
C HIS A 56 -9.85 -10.14 -3.52
N SER A 57 -9.78 -10.39 -2.21
CA SER A 57 -10.50 -11.48 -1.54
C SER A 57 -11.97 -11.15 -1.23
N ARG A 58 -12.46 -9.96 -1.61
CA ARG A 58 -13.80 -9.42 -1.31
C ARG A 58 -14.14 -9.47 0.19
N ILE A 59 -13.17 -9.20 1.06
CA ILE A 59 -13.35 -9.18 2.51
C ILE A 59 -13.76 -7.77 2.95
N ALA A 60 -14.87 -7.66 3.67
CA ALA A 60 -15.43 -6.41 4.17
C ALA A 60 -15.73 -6.50 5.69
N GLY A 61 -16.33 -5.46 6.24
CA GLY A 61 -16.87 -5.44 7.59
C GLY A 61 -15.82 -5.54 8.69
N ASP A 62 -16.20 -6.16 9.79
CA ASP A 62 -15.35 -6.32 10.96
C ASP A 62 -14.18 -7.30 10.71
N LEU A 63 -14.40 -8.34 9.90
CA LEU A 63 -13.35 -9.28 9.47
C LEU A 63 -12.22 -8.56 8.70
N MET A 64 -12.56 -7.64 7.80
CA MET A 64 -11.57 -6.81 7.10
C MET A 64 -10.70 -6.03 8.10
N TRP A 65 -11.34 -5.34 9.05
CA TRP A 65 -10.62 -4.55 10.06
C TRP A 65 -9.76 -5.41 10.98
N PHE A 66 -10.24 -6.60 11.31
CA PHE A 66 -9.49 -7.57 12.08
C PHE A 66 -8.23 -8.01 11.33
N ASN A 67 -8.39 -8.42 10.06
CA ASN A 67 -7.28 -8.85 9.21
C ASN A 67 -6.27 -7.73 9.01
N ILE A 68 -6.71 -6.50 8.73
CA ILE A 68 -5.80 -5.35 8.56
C ILE A 68 -4.94 -5.16 9.82
N LYS A 69 -5.54 -5.18 11.02
CA LYS A 69 -4.81 -5.00 12.28
C LYS A 69 -3.80 -6.12 12.56
N ASP A 70 -4.10 -7.35 12.15
CA ASP A 70 -3.22 -8.51 12.34
C ASP A 70 -2.12 -8.61 11.28
N LEU A 71 -2.45 -8.34 10.02
CA LEU A 71 -1.55 -8.53 8.88
C LEU A 71 -0.61 -7.34 8.66
N TYR A 72 -1.08 -6.10 8.81
CA TYR A 72 -0.26 -4.88 8.64
C TYR A 72 1.10 -4.95 9.35
N PRO A 73 1.19 -5.19 10.68
CA PRO A 73 2.48 -5.19 11.37
C PRO A 73 3.40 -6.34 10.91
N LYS A 74 2.83 -7.47 10.48
CA LYS A 74 3.59 -8.60 9.94
C LYS A 74 4.13 -8.29 8.54
N THR A 75 3.30 -7.69 7.69
CA THR A 75 3.71 -7.24 6.36
C THR A 75 4.84 -6.20 6.46
N LEU A 76 4.68 -5.20 7.34
CA LEU A 76 5.71 -4.20 7.57
C LEU A 76 7.01 -4.84 8.07
N LYS A 77 6.93 -5.73 9.06
CA LYS A 77 8.11 -6.43 9.60
C LYS A 77 8.79 -7.33 8.58
N ASN A 78 8.04 -8.08 7.78
CA ASN A 78 8.59 -9.12 6.92
C ASN A 78 9.11 -8.55 5.59
N LEU A 79 8.35 -7.66 4.95
CA LEU A 79 8.73 -7.12 3.64
C LEU A 79 9.73 -5.96 3.75
N PHE A 80 9.69 -5.22 4.85
CA PHE A 80 10.52 -4.04 5.05
C PHE A 80 11.50 -4.19 6.22
N ALA A 81 11.80 -5.43 6.63
CA ALA A 81 12.77 -5.73 7.69
C ALA A 81 14.16 -5.17 7.37
N GLY A 82 14.59 -5.35 6.11
CA GLY A 82 15.87 -4.86 5.61
C GLY A 82 15.85 -3.44 5.07
N TYR A 83 14.74 -2.71 5.18
CA TYR A 83 14.64 -1.36 4.63
C TYR A 83 15.53 -0.41 5.45
N PRO A 84 16.57 0.21 4.86
CA PRO A 84 17.56 0.96 5.63
C PRO A 84 16.94 2.11 6.44
N PRO A 85 17.34 2.32 7.71
CA PRO A 85 16.74 3.35 8.56
C PRO A 85 16.91 4.78 8.03
N ASP A 86 18.07 5.07 7.43
CA ASP A 86 18.38 6.34 6.78
C ASP A 86 17.47 6.59 5.57
N LYS A 87 17.27 5.57 4.74
CA LYS A 87 16.32 5.61 3.61
C LYS A 87 14.89 5.77 4.07
N ARG A 88 14.49 5.04 5.13
CA ARG A 88 13.14 5.22 5.72
C ARG A 88 12.92 6.66 6.16
N ALA A 89 13.91 7.25 6.83
CA ALA A 89 13.84 8.63 7.30
C ALA A 89 13.82 9.63 6.14
N GLU A 90 14.62 9.40 5.09
CA GLU A 90 14.63 10.19 3.85
C GLU A 90 13.24 10.20 3.20
N VAL A 91 12.67 9.03 2.90
CA VAL A 91 11.35 8.90 2.27
C VAL A 91 10.26 9.49 3.15
N THR A 92 10.30 9.28 4.46
CA THR A 92 9.30 9.83 5.38
C THR A 92 9.32 11.36 5.40
N ARG A 93 10.51 11.97 5.40
CA ARG A 93 10.65 13.44 5.31
C ARG A 93 10.16 13.96 3.98
N ARG A 94 10.56 13.32 2.86
CA ARG A 94 10.11 13.68 1.52
C ARG A 94 8.58 13.61 1.43
N PHE A 95 8.00 12.47 1.77
CA PHE A 95 6.55 12.27 1.74
C PHE A 95 5.81 13.29 2.61
N SER A 96 6.30 13.59 3.82
CA SER A 96 5.66 14.58 4.69
C SER A 96 5.60 15.97 4.06
N ARG A 97 6.67 16.37 3.35
CA ARG A 97 6.73 17.63 2.60
C ARG A 97 5.78 17.62 1.40
N GLU A 98 5.81 16.54 0.62
CA GLU A 98 5.02 16.37 -0.61
C GLU A 98 3.52 16.23 -0.35
N TYR A 99 3.15 15.50 0.71
CA TYR A 99 1.76 15.25 1.11
C TYR A 99 1.13 16.49 1.77
N GLY A 100 1.95 17.33 2.42
CA GLY A 100 1.53 18.63 2.96
C GLY A 100 0.52 18.57 4.11
N LYS A 101 0.18 17.38 4.62
CA LYS A 101 -0.78 17.18 5.70
C LYS A 101 -0.19 16.31 6.81
N PRO A 102 -0.50 16.59 8.08
CA PRO A 102 -0.12 15.70 9.18
C PRO A 102 -0.86 14.37 9.05
N TYR A 103 -0.18 13.26 9.32
CA TYR A 103 -0.80 11.94 9.40
C TYR A 103 -0.30 11.13 10.59
N LYS A 104 -1.08 10.12 10.97
CA LYS A 104 -0.75 9.20 12.07
C LYS A 104 -0.38 7.83 11.49
N THR A 105 0.64 7.20 12.05
CA THR A 105 1.08 5.84 11.69
C THR A 105 0.25 4.73 12.37
N THR A 106 -0.97 5.07 12.81
CA THR A 106 -1.94 4.07 13.28
C THR A 106 -2.67 3.46 12.09
N VAL A 107 -3.27 2.27 12.24
CA VAL A 107 -4.04 1.62 11.16
C VAL A 107 -5.06 2.55 10.52
N ARG A 108 -5.88 3.24 11.34
CA ARG A 108 -6.89 4.18 10.84
C ARG A 108 -6.27 5.42 10.19
N GLY A 109 -5.12 5.89 10.70
CA GLY A 109 -4.39 7.01 10.13
C GLY A 109 -3.81 6.70 8.76
N LEU A 110 -3.18 5.53 8.60
CA LEU A 110 -2.63 5.08 7.32
C LEU A 110 -3.73 4.83 6.28
N VAL A 111 -4.85 4.20 6.67
CA VAL A 111 -6.02 4.06 5.78
C VAL A 111 -6.53 5.44 5.35
N ARG A 112 -6.59 6.41 6.26
CA ARG A 112 -7.01 7.78 5.91
C ARG A 112 -6.08 8.41 4.88
N VAL A 113 -4.76 8.26 5.01
CA VAL A 113 -3.81 8.77 4.02
C VAL A 113 -4.05 8.13 2.64
N LEU A 114 -4.23 6.81 2.59
CA LEU A 114 -4.50 6.12 1.32
C LEU A 114 -5.82 6.58 0.68
N VAL A 115 -6.84 6.88 1.49
CA VAL A 115 -8.09 7.46 1.00
C VAL A 115 -7.89 8.90 0.51
N ASP A 116 -7.18 9.72 1.27
CA ASP A 116 -6.88 11.12 0.91
C ASP A 116 -6.08 11.22 -0.40
N LEU A 117 -5.20 10.24 -0.67
CA LEU A 117 -4.44 10.12 -1.92
C LEU A 117 -5.27 9.53 -3.08
N GLY A 118 -6.48 9.03 -2.84
CA GLY A 118 -7.28 8.35 -3.85
C GLY A 118 -6.72 6.98 -4.26
N LEU A 119 -5.98 6.33 -3.38
CA LEU A 119 -5.42 4.98 -3.58
C LEU A 119 -6.34 3.88 -3.05
N VAL A 120 -7.24 4.26 -2.15
CA VAL A 120 -8.24 3.40 -1.54
C VAL A 120 -9.54 4.17 -1.47
N GLU A 121 -10.65 3.51 -1.78
CA GLU A 121 -11.99 4.05 -1.60
C GLU A 121 -12.74 3.27 -0.52
N ARG A 122 -13.59 3.97 0.24
CA ARG A 122 -14.53 3.32 1.16
C ARG A 122 -15.80 2.98 0.42
N TYR A 123 -16.37 1.82 0.71
CA TYR A 123 -17.70 1.45 0.26
C TYR A 123 -18.47 0.78 1.41
N TRP A 124 -19.78 0.64 1.24
CA TRP A 124 -20.64 -0.08 2.18
C TRP A 124 -21.44 -1.14 1.42
N ASP A 125 -21.50 -2.35 1.97
CA ASP A 125 -22.35 -3.46 1.49
C ASP A 125 -23.10 -4.10 2.68
N GLU A 126 -23.81 -5.21 2.46
CA GLU A 126 -24.55 -5.90 3.53
C GLU A 126 -23.68 -6.41 4.70
N ARG A 127 -22.36 -6.54 4.50
CA ARG A 127 -21.38 -6.95 5.52
C ARG A 127 -20.80 -5.76 6.27
N GLY A 128 -21.01 -4.54 5.77
CA GLY A 128 -20.63 -3.28 6.40
C GLY A 128 -19.58 -2.50 5.61
N GLU A 129 -18.70 -1.80 6.32
CA GLU A 129 -17.64 -0.99 5.71
C GLU A 129 -16.63 -1.87 4.98
N GLY A 130 -16.37 -1.57 3.71
CA GLY A 130 -15.31 -2.16 2.91
C GLY A 130 -14.29 -1.12 2.42
N LEU A 131 -13.11 -1.61 2.06
CA LEU A 131 -12.07 -0.83 1.39
C LEU A 131 -11.82 -1.45 0.02
N LYS A 132 -11.90 -0.64 -1.04
CA LYS A 132 -11.65 -1.07 -2.42
C LYS A 132 -10.51 -0.28 -3.03
N ILE A 133 -9.81 -0.89 -3.98
CA ILE A 133 -8.82 -0.17 -4.79
C ILE A 133 -9.53 0.35 -6.05
N PRO A 134 -9.37 1.64 -6.41
CA PRO A 134 -9.91 2.16 -7.67
C PRO A 134 -9.39 1.40 -8.88
N GLU A 135 -10.21 1.27 -9.93
CA GLU A 135 -9.81 0.60 -11.17
C GLU A 135 -8.60 1.28 -11.82
N ASP A 136 -8.59 2.63 -11.75
CA ASP A 136 -7.51 3.50 -12.18
C ASP A 136 -6.90 4.23 -10.99
N LEU A 137 -5.62 3.96 -10.72
CA LEU A 137 -4.88 4.68 -9.69
C LEU A 137 -4.40 6.03 -10.21
N PRO A 138 -4.52 7.11 -9.39
CA PRO A 138 -3.92 8.39 -9.71
C PRO A 138 -2.39 8.27 -9.78
N SER A 139 -1.73 9.18 -10.49
CA SER A 139 -0.27 9.30 -10.44
C SER A 139 0.16 10.02 -9.15
N PRO A 140 1.36 9.75 -8.61
CA PRO A 140 1.93 10.56 -7.53
C PRO A 140 1.90 12.06 -7.85
N ALA A 141 2.20 12.44 -9.10
CA ALA A 141 2.17 13.85 -9.54
C ALA A 141 0.78 14.51 -9.44
N ASP A 142 -0.30 13.73 -9.46
CA ASP A 142 -1.67 14.26 -9.37
C ASP A 142 -2.09 14.54 -7.92
N LYS A 143 -1.35 14.01 -6.95
CA LYS A 143 -1.76 13.91 -5.54
C LYS A 143 -0.73 14.47 -4.56
N LEU A 144 0.51 14.59 -4.98
CA LEU A 144 1.65 15.06 -4.20
C LEU A 144 2.27 16.27 -4.88
N VAL A 145 2.82 17.18 -4.07
CA VAL A 145 3.61 18.31 -4.57
C VAL A 145 5.05 17.85 -4.76
N LEU A 146 5.35 17.33 -5.95
CA LEU A 146 6.67 16.81 -6.31
C LEU A 146 7.59 17.94 -6.78
N ASP A 147 8.87 17.88 -6.41
CA ASP A 147 9.90 18.76 -6.98
C ASP A 147 10.33 18.27 -8.38
N GLU A 148 11.10 19.10 -9.09
CA GLU A 148 11.54 18.80 -10.47
C GLU A 148 12.32 17.48 -10.57
N VAL A 149 13.09 17.14 -9.51
CA VAL A 149 13.87 15.90 -9.45
C VAL A 149 12.95 14.69 -9.35
N GLU A 150 11.98 14.73 -8.44
CA GLU A 150 11.02 13.63 -8.26
C GLU A 150 10.06 13.49 -9.44
N LEU A 151 9.69 14.58 -10.13
CA LEU A 151 8.97 14.53 -11.39
C LEU A 151 9.79 13.84 -12.49
N ALA A 152 11.06 14.20 -12.65
CA ALA A 152 11.95 13.57 -13.64
C ALA A 152 12.13 12.07 -13.37
N ILE A 153 12.28 11.67 -12.10
CA ILE A 153 12.38 10.26 -11.70
C ILE A 153 11.08 9.51 -11.99
N LEU A 154 9.93 10.11 -11.69
CA LEU A 154 8.62 9.51 -11.95
C LEU A 154 8.41 9.27 -13.46
N GLU A 155 8.72 10.26 -14.29
CA GLU A 155 8.62 10.15 -15.75
C GLU A 155 9.58 9.10 -16.32
N TRP A 156 10.81 9.05 -15.81
CA TRP A 156 11.76 7.99 -16.20
C TRP A 156 11.23 6.59 -15.83
N ARG A 157 10.67 6.41 -14.63
CA ARG A 157 10.09 5.12 -14.19
C ARG A 157 8.89 4.71 -15.04
N LYS A 158 8.02 5.64 -15.43
CA LYS A 158 6.88 5.34 -16.33
C LYS A 158 7.36 4.73 -17.65
N ARG A 159 8.47 5.23 -18.21
CA ARG A 159 9.08 4.68 -19.44
C ARG A 159 9.59 3.26 -19.24
N LEU A 160 10.15 2.97 -18.07
CA LEU A 160 10.60 1.62 -17.74
C LEU A 160 9.43 0.65 -17.53
N THR A 161 8.32 1.06 -16.94
CA THR A 161 7.18 0.15 -16.66
C THR A 161 6.47 -0.42 -17.90
N HIS A 162 6.87 -0.03 -19.12
CA HIS A 162 6.51 -0.72 -20.37
C HIS A 162 7.33 -2.01 -20.60
N THR A 163 8.37 -2.23 -19.81
CA THR A 163 9.18 -3.45 -19.74
C THR A 163 8.91 -4.14 -18.40
N SER A 164 8.04 -5.13 -18.43
CA SER A 164 7.70 -5.99 -17.28
C SER A 164 8.98 -6.51 -16.60
N LEU A 165 9.11 -6.37 -15.27
CA LEU A 165 10.08 -7.02 -14.34
C LEU A 165 11.28 -6.19 -13.78
N ILE A 166 11.24 -4.85 -13.77
CA ILE A 166 12.36 -4.02 -13.26
C ILE A 166 12.71 -4.21 -11.77
N TRP A 167 11.79 -4.70 -10.93
CA TRP A 167 12.09 -4.95 -9.51
C TRP A 167 13.05 -6.12 -9.29
N LEU A 168 13.30 -6.92 -10.34
CA LEU A 168 14.30 -7.99 -10.37
C LEU A 168 15.61 -7.57 -11.04
N ASP A 169 15.73 -6.31 -11.50
CA ASP A 169 16.95 -5.81 -12.14
C ASP A 169 17.97 -5.37 -11.06
N PRO A 170 19.11 -6.06 -10.93
CA PRO A 170 20.14 -5.73 -9.94
C PRO A 170 20.75 -4.34 -10.14
N GLU A 171 20.82 -3.83 -11.37
CA GLU A 171 21.39 -2.50 -11.65
C GLU A 171 20.51 -1.37 -11.12
N VAL A 172 19.20 -1.59 -11.05
CA VAL A 172 18.24 -0.63 -10.47
C VAL A 172 18.31 -0.61 -8.95
N GLN A 173 18.70 -1.73 -8.33
CA GLN A 173 18.92 -1.82 -6.89
C GLN A 173 20.26 -1.17 -6.48
N GLU A 174 21.33 -1.34 -7.27
CA GLU A 174 22.67 -0.80 -6.96
C GLU A 174 22.79 0.72 -7.08
N ARG A 175 22.06 1.36 -7.99
CA ARG A 175 22.18 2.82 -8.20
C ARG A 175 21.46 3.70 -7.16
N GLY A 176 20.95 3.12 -6.07
CA GLY A 176 20.36 3.89 -4.96
C GLY A 176 19.03 4.59 -5.28
N TYR A 177 18.30 4.10 -6.29
CA TYR A 177 16.97 4.60 -6.68
C TYR A 177 15.79 3.95 -5.91
N LEU A 178 16.11 3.21 -4.83
CA LEU A 178 15.20 2.74 -3.79
C LEU A 178 15.26 3.61 -2.52
#